data_AF-A0A1V1P3K2-F1
#
_entry.id   AF-A0A1V1P3K2-F1
#
_cell.length_a   1.000
_cell.length_b   1.000
_cell.length_c   1.000
_cell.angle_alpha   90.00
_cell.angle_beta   90.00
_cell.angle_gamma   90.00
#
_symmetry.space_group_name_H-M   'P 1'
#
loop_
_entity.id
_entity.type
_entity.pdbx_description
1 polymer ?
#
loop_
_entity_poly.entity_id
_entity_poly.type
_entity_poly.pdbx_seq_one_letter_code
_entity_poly.pdbx_strand_id
1 'polypeptide(L)'
;MIHHHLEVDALFATKNFSAGMDRLKELTSKTSNKCRSVMNVLKNQAAIHFYIINNACAFALIVQDKQCRYKEIKIDKIWNAFQIWEHDRINIGLEGDPGPVIEAFENLCMACGTMLDPIIKEIQSNQIIFIPHGFLHLVPLHCAKINGQYLFQTHLCTFYLPGLLHQLSI
;
A
#
# COMPACT_ATOMS: atom_id res chain seq x y z
N MET A 1 -14.33 1.27 -30.91
CA MET A 1 -14.40 0.14 -29.94
C MET A 1 -12.97 -0.30 -29.70
N ILE A 2 -12.25 0.41 -28.82
CA ILE A 2 -10.78 0.36 -28.74
C ILE A 2 -10.39 -0.09 -27.33
N HIS A 3 -9.69 -1.22 -27.28
CA HIS A 3 -8.71 -1.69 -26.29
C HIS A 3 -8.61 -0.95 -24.93
N HIS A 4 -9.38 -1.38 -23.92
CA HIS A 4 -9.12 -1.00 -22.51
C HIS A 4 -9.06 -2.19 -21.52
N HIS A 5 -9.06 -3.43 -22.02
CA HIS A 5 -9.00 -4.63 -21.15
C HIS A 5 -7.61 -5.26 -21.00
N LEU A 6 -6.54 -4.68 -21.58
CA LEU A 6 -5.22 -5.32 -21.59
C LEU A 6 -4.26 -4.92 -20.45
N GLU A 7 -4.45 -3.78 -19.79
CA GLU A 7 -3.50 -3.34 -18.74
C GLU A 7 -3.82 -3.88 -17.34
N VAL A 8 -5.09 -4.11 -17.03
CA VAL A 8 -5.47 -4.76 -15.76
C VAL A 8 -5.00 -6.22 -15.78
N ASP A 9 -5.14 -6.91 -16.91
CA ASP A 9 -4.59 -8.24 -17.09
C ASP A 9 -3.06 -8.24 -17.20
N ALA A 10 -2.39 -7.16 -17.62
CA ALA A 10 -0.92 -7.10 -17.61
C ALA A 10 -0.35 -7.09 -16.17
N LEU A 11 -1.05 -6.48 -15.20
CA LEU A 11 -0.68 -6.53 -13.78
C LEU A 11 -0.91 -7.91 -13.15
N PHE A 12 -1.83 -8.72 -13.68
CA PHE A 12 -2.15 -10.07 -13.19
C PHE A 12 -1.59 -11.23 -14.06
N ALA A 13 -1.13 -10.97 -15.28
CA ALA A 13 -0.76 -11.99 -16.28
C ALA A 13 0.64 -11.81 -16.89
N THR A 14 1.56 -11.10 -16.22
CA THR A 14 2.97 -11.21 -16.62
C THR A 14 3.49 -12.61 -16.28
N LYS A 15 3.54 -13.49 -17.30
CA LYS A 15 4.40 -14.69 -17.34
C LYS A 15 5.90 -14.40 -17.10
N ASN A 16 6.27 -13.13 -16.90
CA ASN A 16 7.60 -12.73 -16.43
C ASN A 16 7.76 -12.85 -14.91
N PHE A 17 6.68 -13.01 -14.14
CA PHE A 17 6.76 -13.29 -12.70
C PHE A 17 7.32 -14.70 -12.43
N SER A 18 7.06 -15.68 -13.31
CA SER A 18 7.58 -17.05 -13.16
C SER A 18 9.09 -17.15 -13.44
N ALA A 19 9.61 -16.42 -14.45
CA ALA A 19 11.04 -16.39 -14.73
C ALA A 19 11.86 -15.71 -13.62
N GLY A 20 11.28 -14.69 -12.96
CA GLY A 20 11.83 -14.11 -11.74
C GLY A 20 11.76 -15.06 -10.54
N MET A 21 10.68 -15.82 -10.42
CA MET A 21 10.47 -16.81 -9.36
C MET A 21 11.43 -18.00 -9.41
N ASP A 22 11.78 -18.52 -10.59
CA ASP A 22 12.71 -19.64 -10.71
C ASP A 22 14.15 -19.21 -10.38
N ARG A 23 14.55 -17.99 -10.77
CA ARG A 23 15.81 -17.35 -10.32
C ARG A 23 15.81 -17.06 -8.82
N LEU A 24 14.68 -16.63 -8.26
CA LEU A 24 14.50 -16.43 -6.81
C LEU A 24 14.61 -17.75 -6.04
N LYS A 25 14.03 -18.85 -6.53
CA LYS A 25 14.16 -20.19 -5.94
C LYS A 25 15.62 -20.64 -5.91
N GLU A 26 16.34 -20.44 -7.01
CA GLU A 26 17.75 -20.80 -7.12
C GLU A 26 18.65 -19.97 -6.17
N LEU A 27 18.36 -18.66 -6.03
CA LEU A 27 19.03 -17.77 -5.07
C LEU A 27 18.69 -18.12 -3.62
N THR A 28 17.43 -18.41 -3.29
CA THR A 28 17.01 -18.79 -1.93
C THR A 28 17.58 -20.13 -1.47
N SER A 29 18.02 -21.00 -2.38
CA SER A 29 18.69 -22.26 -2.04
C SER A 29 20.15 -22.05 -1.57
N LYS A 30 20.76 -20.91 -1.88
CA LYS A 30 22.17 -20.59 -1.59
C LYS A 30 22.37 -19.48 -0.56
N THR A 31 21.39 -18.61 -0.35
CA THR A 31 21.42 -17.66 0.76
C THR A 31 20.53 -18.18 1.88
N SER A 32 21.10 -18.47 3.06
CA SER A 32 20.31 -18.50 4.29
C SER A 32 19.76 -17.08 4.49
N ASN A 33 18.66 -16.76 3.82
CA ASN A 33 18.05 -15.45 3.85
C ASN A 33 17.67 -15.21 5.31
N LYS A 34 18.40 -14.30 5.96
CA LYS A 34 17.94 -13.61 7.17
C LYS A 34 16.75 -12.74 6.75
N CYS A 35 15.64 -13.37 6.38
CA CYS A 35 14.37 -12.69 6.24
C CYS A 35 14.04 -12.19 7.64
N ARG A 36 14.11 -10.87 7.85
CA ARG A 36 13.75 -10.29 9.15
C ARG A 36 12.32 -10.72 9.44
N SER A 37 12.10 -11.28 10.63
CA SER A 37 10.76 -11.69 11.05
C SER A 37 9.81 -10.49 10.95
N VAL A 38 8.58 -10.74 10.50
CA VAL A 38 7.47 -9.77 10.55
C VAL A 38 7.26 -9.22 11.97
N MET A 39 7.68 -9.97 12.99
CA MET A 39 7.61 -9.56 14.40
C MET A 39 8.72 -8.60 14.82
N ASN A 40 9.70 -8.29 13.95
CA ASN A 40 10.83 -7.44 14.27
C ASN A 40 10.49 -5.94 14.12
N VAL A 41 9.37 -5.54 14.75
CA VAL A 41 8.92 -4.16 14.89
C VAL A 41 9.48 -3.61 16.20
N LEU A 42 10.10 -2.42 16.17
CA LEU A 42 10.72 -1.84 17.37
C LEU A 42 9.68 -1.43 18.39
N LYS A 43 10.11 -1.31 19.66
CA LYS A 43 9.29 -0.73 20.72
C LYS A 43 8.86 0.69 20.30
N ASN A 44 7.58 1.02 20.48
CA ASN A 44 6.95 2.26 20.01
C ASN A 44 6.78 2.37 18.48
N GLN A 45 6.82 1.27 17.72
CA GLN A 45 6.39 1.23 16.33
C GLN A 45 5.20 0.28 16.18
N ALA A 46 4.37 0.56 15.18
CA ALA A 46 3.36 -0.38 14.69
C ALA A 46 3.57 -0.60 13.20
N ALA A 47 3.59 -1.86 12.76
CA ALA A 47 3.60 -2.21 11.35
C ALA A 47 2.22 -2.69 10.92
N ILE A 48 1.77 -2.24 9.75
CA ILE A 48 0.51 -2.67 9.14
C ILE A 48 0.84 -3.31 7.80
N HIS A 49 0.67 -4.63 7.71
CA HIS A 49 0.83 -5.37 6.47
C HIS A 49 -0.53 -5.56 5.82
N PHE A 50 -0.64 -5.22 4.54
CA PHE A 50 -1.87 -5.42 3.79
C PHE A 50 -1.78 -6.69 2.95
N TYR A 51 -2.87 -7.45 2.86
CA TYR A 51 -2.98 -8.65 2.04
C TYR A 51 -4.29 -8.59 1.27
N ILE A 52 -4.21 -8.34 -0.03
CA ILE A 52 -5.41 -8.27 -0.89
C ILE A 52 -5.93 -9.68 -1.14
N ILE A 53 -7.20 -9.90 -0.82
CA ILE A 53 -7.87 -11.20 -1.00
C ILE A 53 -8.52 -11.24 -2.38
N ASN A 54 -9.23 -10.17 -2.73
CA ASN A 54 -9.93 -9.99 -4.00
C ASN A 54 -10.11 -8.49 -4.30
N ASN A 55 -10.90 -8.16 -5.31
CA ASN A 55 -11.10 -6.78 -5.77
C ASN A 55 -11.82 -5.86 -4.76
N ALA A 56 -12.45 -6.41 -3.72
CA ALA A 56 -13.24 -5.65 -2.75
C ALA A 56 -12.72 -5.75 -1.31
N CYS A 57 -11.96 -6.80 -0.97
CA CYS A 57 -11.52 -7.09 0.39
C CYS A 57 -10.01 -7.33 0.51
N ALA A 58 -9.45 -6.91 1.64
CA ALA A 58 -8.11 -7.23 2.09
C ALA A 58 -8.08 -7.53 3.60
N PHE A 59 -6.97 -8.08 4.07
CA PHE A 59 -6.63 -8.12 5.49
C PHE A 59 -5.54 -7.09 5.80
N ALA A 60 -5.67 -6.43 6.95
CA ALA A 60 -4.60 -5.66 7.58
C ALA A 60 -4.08 -6.43 8.79
N LEU A 61 -2.83 -6.87 8.74
CA LEU A 61 -2.12 -7.48 9.85
C LEU A 61 -1.35 -6.38 10.61
N ILE A 62 -1.76 -6.13 11.85
CA ILE A 62 -1.21 -5.12 12.74
C ILE A 62 -0.23 -5.80 13.69
N VAL A 63 1.03 -5.40 13.63
CA VAL A 63 2.11 -5.89 14.50
C VAL A 63 2.59 -4.75 15.38
N GLN A 64 2.41 -4.88 16.69
CA GLN A 64 2.84 -3.90 17.68
C GLN A 64 3.20 -4.63 18.99
N ASP A 65 4.33 -4.28 19.61
CA ASP A 65 4.76 -4.84 20.90
C ASP A 65 4.77 -6.38 20.94
N LYS A 66 5.24 -7.00 19.85
CA LYS A 66 5.27 -8.46 19.63
C LYS A 66 3.89 -9.13 19.62
N GLN A 67 2.81 -8.36 19.60
CA GLN A 67 1.46 -8.85 19.39
C GLN A 67 1.07 -8.68 17.93
N CYS A 68 0.25 -9.61 17.46
CA CYS A 68 -0.23 -9.66 16.10
C CYS A 68 -1.76 -9.69 16.14
N ARG A 69 -2.39 -8.74 15.45
CA ARG A 69 -3.84 -8.61 15.31
C ARG A 69 -4.15 -8.50 13.82
N TYR A 70 -5.30 -8.97 13.39
CA TYR A 70 -5.70 -8.79 12.00
C TYR A 70 -7.11 -8.22 11.92
N LYS A 71 -7.37 -7.47 10.84
CA LYS A 71 -8.66 -6.89 10.55
C LYS A 71 -8.98 -7.04 9.08
N GLU A 72 -10.20 -7.48 8.78
CA GLU A 72 -10.71 -7.41 7.42
C GLU A 72 -11.07 -5.97 7.09
N ILE A 73 -10.71 -5.55 5.88
CA ILE A 73 -10.91 -4.19 5.38
C ILE A 73 -11.51 -4.24 3.98
N LYS A 74 -12.40 -3.28 3.71
CA LYS A 74 -12.94 -3.06 2.37
C LYS A 74 -12.04 -2.10 1.61
N ILE A 75 -11.68 -2.48 0.40
CA ILE A 75 -10.74 -1.73 -0.46
C ILE A 75 -11.38 -1.28 -1.78
N ASP A 76 -12.62 -1.71 -2.07
CA ASP A 76 -13.40 -1.35 -3.26
C ASP A 76 -13.51 0.17 -3.45
N LYS A 77 -13.82 0.89 -2.39
CA LYS A 77 -13.94 2.36 -2.43
C LYS A 77 -12.61 3.05 -2.73
N ILE A 78 -11.51 2.53 -2.18
CA ILE A 78 -10.17 3.07 -2.44
C ILE A 78 -9.77 2.80 -3.87
N TRP A 79 -10.01 1.58 -4.36
CA TRP A 79 -9.72 1.22 -5.74
C TRP A 79 -10.47 2.15 -6.72
N ASN A 80 -11.77 2.34 -6.52
CA ASN A 80 -12.57 3.23 -7.37
C ASN A 80 -12.07 4.68 -7.33
N ALA A 81 -11.78 5.20 -6.14
CA ALA A 81 -11.24 6.56 -5.98
C ALA A 81 -9.84 6.70 -6.61
N PHE A 82 -9.01 5.67 -6.50
CA PHE A 82 -7.69 5.61 -7.12
C PHE A 82 -7.78 5.63 -8.64
N GLN A 83 -8.70 4.86 -9.23
CA GLN A 83 -8.90 4.85 -10.68
C GLN A 83 -9.31 6.22 -11.23
N ILE A 84 -10.19 6.94 -10.51
CA ILE A 84 -10.60 8.30 -10.88
C ILE A 84 -9.41 9.26 -10.78
N TRP A 85 -8.72 9.27 -9.63
CA TRP A 85 -7.56 10.13 -9.43
C TRP A 85 -6.45 9.88 -10.45
N GLU A 86 -6.15 8.61 -10.75
CA GLU A 86 -5.12 8.24 -11.73
C GLU A 86 -5.53 8.65 -13.15
N HIS A 87 -6.80 8.47 -13.51
CA HIS A 87 -7.33 8.93 -14.80
C HIS A 87 -7.20 10.45 -14.96
N ASP A 88 -7.66 11.20 -13.96
CA ASP A 88 -7.58 12.67 -13.98
C ASP A 88 -6.13 13.14 -13.99
N ARG A 89 -5.25 12.49 -13.21
CA ARG A 89 -3.81 12.79 -13.15
C ARG A 89 -3.12 12.61 -14.49
N ILE A 90 -3.46 11.56 -15.24
CA ILE A 90 -2.92 11.29 -16.58
C ILE A 90 -3.45 12.33 -17.59
N ASN A 91 -4.72 12.71 -17.48
CA ASN A 91 -5.39 13.57 -18.47
C ASN A 91 -5.09 15.06 -18.34
N ILE A 92 -4.61 15.54 -17.18
CA ILE A 92 -4.27 16.96 -16.99
C ILE A 92 -3.16 17.45 -17.93
N GLY A 93 -2.24 16.58 -18.37
CA GLY A 93 -1.11 17.00 -19.19
C GLY A 93 -0.23 18.05 -18.48
N LEU A 94 0.38 18.99 -19.23
CA LEU A 94 1.25 20.04 -18.68
C LEU A 94 0.53 21.37 -18.39
N GLU A 95 -0.68 21.58 -18.93
CA GLU A 95 -1.38 22.87 -18.90
C GLU A 95 -2.86 22.77 -18.46
N GLY A 96 -3.32 21.59 -18.05
CA GLY A 96 -4.70 21.37 -17.61
C GLY A 96 -5.01 21.99 -16.24
N ASP A 97 -6.29 22.24 -15.98
CA ASP A 97 -6.78 22.71 -14.67
C ASP A 97 -6.52 21.63 -13.59
N PRO A 98 -5.75 21.92 -12.53
CA PRO A 98 -5.48 21.00 -11.43
C PRO A 98 -6.71 20.74 -10.53
N GLY A 99 -7.77 21.55 -10.61
CA GLY A 99 -8.95 21.47 -9.76
C GLY A 99 -9.52 20.04 -9.63
N PRO A 100 -9.89 19.38 -10.75
CA PRO A 100 -10.43 18.01 -10.72
C PRO A 100 -9.48 16.99 -10.09
N VAL A 101 -8.17 17.07 -10.36
CA VAL A 101 -7.19 16.14 -9.75
C VAL A 101 -7.05 16.35 -8.26
N ILE A 102 -7.10 17.60 -7.80
CA ILE A 102 -7.08 17.90 -6.35
C ILE A 102 -8.33 17.33 -5.69
N GLU A 103 -9.52 17.51 -6.27
CA GLU A 103 -10.76 16.95 -5.74
C GLU A 103 -10.73 15.42 -5.73
N ALA A 104 -10.30 14.78 -6.82
CA ALA A 104 -10.16 13.33 -6.90
C ALA A 104 -9.13 12.79 -5.87
N PHE A 105 -8.04 13.51 -5.65
CA PHE A 105 -7.05 13.18 -4.64
C PHE A 105 -7.63 13.30 -3.23
N GLU A 106 -8.40 14.36 -2.93
CA GLU A 106 -9.08 14.51 -1.65
C GLU A 106 -10.07 13.36 -1.40
N ASN A 107 -10.83 12.97 -2.43
CA ASN A 107 -11.73 11.82 -2.38
C ASN A 107 -10.99 10.50 -2.09
N LEU A 108 -9.83 10.28 -2.72
CA LEU A 108 -8.94 9.16 -2.43
C LEU A 108 -8.44 9.19 -0.98
N CYS A 109 -8.06 10.36 -0.48
CA CYS A 109 -7.61 10.54 0.91
C CYS A 109 -8.72 10.21 1.92
N MET A 110 -9.96 10.62 1.64
CA MET A 110 -11.13 10.30 2.48
C MET A 110 -11.48 8.80 2.44
N ALA A 111 -11.38 8.15 1.27
CA ALA A 111 -11.58 6.71 1.13
C ALA A 111 -10.53 5.93 1.93
N CYS A 112 -9.26 6.33 1.84
CA CYS A 112 -8.18 5.77 2.66
C CYS A 112 -8.45 5.97 4.15
N GLY A 113 -8.89 7.17 4.55
CA GLY A 113 -9.25 7.49 5.94
C GLY A 113 -10.35 6.59 6.49
N THR A 114 -11.40 6.36 5.71
CA THR A 114 -12.51 5.47 6.08
C THR A 114 -12.04 4.04 6.32
N MET A 115 -11.12 3.52 5.49
CA MET A 115 -10.55 2.19 5.66
C MET A 115 -9.59 2.12 6.86
N LEU A 116 -8.74 3.12 7.03
CA LEU A 116 -7.67 3.10 8.03
C LEU A 116 -8.14 3.47 9.44
N ASP A 117 -9.14 4.35 9.61
CA ASP A 117 -9.65 4.77 10.92
C ASP A 117 -9.86 3.62 11.93
N PRO A 118 -10.56 2.51 11.58
CA PRO A 118 -10.73 1.41 12.52
C PRO A 118 -9.43 0.63 12.84
N ILE A 119 -8.37 0.76 12.04
CA ILE A 119 -7.05 0.17 12.30
C ILE A 119 -6.22 1.11 13.17
N ILE A 120 -6.19 2.40 12.83
CA ILE A 120 -5.40 3.42 13.53
C ILE A 120 -5.86 3.55 14.98
N LYS A 121 -7.16 3.44 15.26
CA LYS A 121 -7.71 3.42 16.63
C LYS A 121 -7.20 2.27 17.50
N GLU A 122 -6.68 1.20 16.92
CA GLU A 122 -6.10 0.05 17.65
C GLU A 122 -4.59 0.19 17.87
N ILE A 123 -3.96 1.17 17.23
CA ILE A 123 -2.52 1.40 17.30
C ILE A 123 -2.25 2.43 18.38
N GLN A 124 -1.35 2.08 19.31
CA GLN A 124 -0.93 2.98 20.38
C GLN A 124 0.30 3.83 20.00
N SER A 125 0.99 3.43 18.93
CA SER A 125 2.22 4.07 18.49
C SER A 125 1.95 5.24 17.55
N ASN A 126 2.69 6.33 17.73
CA ASN A 126 2.69 7.45 16.79
C ASN A 126 3.59 7.20 15.56
N GLN A 127 4.30 6.06 15.49
CA GLN A 127 5.15 5.68 14.36
C GLN A 127 4.56 4.46 13.66
N ILE A 128 4.06 4.67 12.45
CA ILE A 128 3.38 3.66 11.66
C ILE A 128 4.25 3.29 10.47
N ILE A 129 4.50 2.00 10.31
CA ILE A 129 5.15 1.41 9.15
C ILE A 129 4.08 0.76 8.30
N PHE A 130 3.79 1.34 7.14
CA PHE A 130 2.94 0.71 6.15
C PHE A 130 3.77 -0.27 5.32
N ILE A 131 3.25 -1.49 5.17
CA ILE A 131 3.77 -2.51 4.25
C ILE A 131 2.62 -2.81 3.28
N PRO A 132 2.46 -1.99 2.22
CA PRO A 132 1.38 -2.15 1.26
C PRO A 132 1.55 -3.44 0.46
N HIS A 133 0.50 -3.81 -0.28
CA HIS A 133 0.50 -4.93 -1.21
C HIS A 133 -0.35 -4.58 -2.43
N GLY A 134 0.10 -5.02 -3.61
CA GLY A 134 -0.59 -4.76 -4.88
C GLY A 134 -0.78 -3.26 -5.13
N PHE A 135 -1.99 -2.86 -5.55
CA PHE A 135 -2.26 -1.45 -5.89
C PHE A 135 -2.13 -0.49 -4.71
N LEU A 136 -2.20 -0.97 -3.46
CA LEU A 136 -2.03 -0.13 -2.28
C LEU A 136 -0.61 0.47 -2.20
N HIS A 137 0.38 -0.06 -2.94
CA HIS A 137 1.68 0.60 -3.12
C HIS A 137 1.60 1.92 -3.88
N LEU A 138 0.58 2.10 -4.72
CA LEU A 138 0.35 3.29 -5.52
C LEU A 138 -0.55 4.30 -4.80
N VAL A 139 -1.14 3.91 -3.67
CA VAL A 139 -2.08 4.72 -2.90
C VAL A 139 -1.33 5.47 -1.79
N PRO A 140 -1.55 6.78 -1.62
CA PRO A 140 -0.88 7.59 -0.59
C PRO A 140 -1.53 7.36 0.79
N LEU A 141 -1.35 6.18 1.40
CA LEU A 141 -1.99 5.81 2.68
C LEU A 141 -1.68 6.78 3.83
N HIS A 142 -0.55 7.48 3.79
CA HIS A 142 -0.16 8.49 4.78
C HIS A 142 -0.98 9.77 4.67
N CYS A 143 -1.56 10.04 3.49
CA CYS A 143 -2.51 11.12 3.25
C CYS A 143 -3.94 10.69 3.56
N ALA A 144 -4.17 9.56 4.22
CA ALA A 144 -5.51 9.22 4.69
C ALA A 144 -6.07 10.32 5.60
N LYS A 145 -7.29 10.80 5.30
CA LYS A 145 -7.93 11.90 6.02
C LYS A 145 -8.89 11.33 7.07
N ILE A 146 -8.53 11.45 8.34
CA ILE A 146 -9.28 10.93 9.49
C ILE A 146 -9.66 12.10 10.38
N ASN A 147 -10.94 12.26 10.70
CA ASN A 147 -11.47 13.37 11.50
C ASN A 147 -11.02 14.77 11.00
N GLY A 148 -10.95 14.94 9.67
CA GLY A 148 -10.55 16.20 9.04
C GLY A 148 -9.05 16.46 8.97
N GLN A 149 -8.21 15.62 9.56
CA GLN A 149 -6.74 15.74 9.52
C GLN A 149 -6.11 14.63 8.68
N TYR A 150 -4.98 14.95 8.05
CA TYR A 150 -4.19 13.95 7.34
C TYR A 150 -3.39 13.12 8.35
N LEU A 151 -3.26 11.81 8.09
CA LEU A 151 -2.59 10.90 9.01
C LEU A 151 -1.12 11.30 9.25
N PHE A 152 -0.40 11.77 8.23
CA PHE A 152 0.98 12.27 8.38
C PHE A 152 1.12 13.49 9.30
N GLN A 153 0.03 14.22 9.59
CA GLN A 153 0.05 15.36 10.52
C GLN A 153 0.03 14.91 11.98
N THR A 154 -0.46 13.70 12.26
CA THR A 154 -0.63 13.15 13.61
C THR A 154 0.31 11.99 13.90
N HIS A 155 0.79 11.30 12.86
CA HIS A 155 1.64 10.12 12.96
C HIS A 155 2.84 10.22 12.01
N LEU A 156 4.00 9.74 12.46
CA LEU A 156 5.14 9.50 11.58
C LEU A 156 4.86 8.24 10.74
N CYS A 157 4.56 8.43 9.47
CA CYS A 157 4.25 7.35 8.54
C CYS A 157 5.48 7.00 7.69
N THR A 158 5.96 5.76 7.78
CA THR A 158 7.03 5.22 6.94
C THR A 158 6.47 4.16 6.01
N PHE A 159 6.87 4.18 4.74
CA PHE A 159 6.53 3.13 3.79
C PHE A 159 7.69 2.18 3.67
N TYR A 160 7.47 0.94 4.04
CA TYR A 160 8.35 -0.13 3.64
C TYR A 160 8.00 -0.51 2.20
N LEU A 161 8.71 0.09 1.25
CA LEU A 161 8.85 -0.57 -0.03
C LEU A 161 9.79 -1.76 0.21
N PRO A 162 9.41 -3.00 -0.18
CA PRO A 162 10.40 -4.03 -0.40
C PRO A 162 11.27 -3.60 -1.59
N GLY A 163 12.20 -2.68 -1.35
CA GLY A 163 13.30 -2.40 -2.26
C GLY A 163 14.20 -3.61 -2.27
N LEU A 164 14.71 -3.96 -3.46
CA LEU A 164 15.89 -4.77 -3.65
C LEU A 164 16.87 -4.61 -2.47
N LEU A 165 16.91 -5.57 -1.54
CA LEU A 165 17.99 -5.71 -0.55
C LEU A 165 19.23 -6.35 -1.22
N HIS A 166 19.55 -5.90 -2.43
CA HIS A 166 20.78 -6.16 -3.13
C HIS A 166 21.18 -4.89 -3.86
N GLN A 167 21.72 -3.94 -3.10
CA GLN A 167 22.74 -2.97 -3.48
C GLN A 167 22.62 -1.81 -2.50
N LEU A 168 23.60 -1.73 -1.60
CA LEU A 168 24.12 -0.57 -0.87
C LEU A 168 24.70 -1.08 0.46
N SER A 169 25.71 -1.93 0.31
CA SER A 169 26.84 -1.96 1.23
C SER A 169 27.87 -1.02 0.60
N ILE A 170 28.01 0.19 1.14
CA ILE A 170 29.23 0.98 1.07
C ILE A 170 29.72 1.08 2.51
#